data_AF-A0A0D2NSA8-F1
#
_entry.id   AF-A0A0D2NSA8-F1
#
_cell.length_a   1.000
_cell.length_b   1.000
_cell.length_c   1.000
_cell.angle_alpha   90.00
_cell.angle_beta   90.00
_cell.angle_gamma   90.00
#
_symmetry.space_group_name_H-M   'P 1'
#
loop_
_entity.id
_entity.type
_entity.pdbx_description
1 polymer ?
#
loop_
_entity_poly.entity_id
_entity_poly.type
_entity_poly.pdbx_seq_one_letter_code
_entity_poly.pdbx_strand_id
1 'polypeptide(L)' 'GSYSAYSHFRIGAVLLTPDGLVIGGANVDFEPYGATICAERTAIVKAVAS' A
#
# COMPACT_ATOMS: atom_id res chain seq x y z
N GLY A 1 -0.81 4.21 -7.36
CA GLY A 1 -2.13 3.71 -7.77
C GLY A 1 -2.35 2.36 -7.13
N SER A 2 -3.60 2.00 -6.82
CA SER A 2 -3.97 0.70 -6.23
C SER A 2 -4.19 -0.35 -7.33
N TYR A 3 -3.80 -1.60 -7.07
CA TYR A 3 -4.18 -2.75 -7.87
C TYR A 3 -5.33 -3.48 -7.16
N SER A 4 -6.56 -3.25 -7.61
CA SER A 4 -7.78 -3.81 -7.04
C SER A 4 -8.69 -4.39 -8.11
N ALA A 5 -8.15 -5.33 -8.88
CA ALA A 5 -8.88 -5.96 -9.98
C ALA A 5 -10.01 -6.88 -9.48
N TYR A 6 -9.86 -7.46 -8.29
CA TYR A 6 -10.78 -8.46 -7.73
C TYR A 6 -11.81 -7.85 -6.79
N SER A 7 -11.37 -7.12 -5.76
CA SER A 7 -12.27 -6.51 -4.78
C SER A 7 -12.95 -5.23 -5.29
N HIS A 8 -12.36 -4.59 -6.31
CA HIS A 8 -12.68 -3.23 -6.76
C HIS A 8 -12.58 -2.13 -5.68
N PHE A 9 -12.04 -2.46 -4.51
CA PHE A 9 -11.93 -1.57 -3.38
C PHE A 9 -10.54 -0.93 -3.31
N ARG A 10 -10.46 0.32 -3.77
CA ARG A 10 -9.19 1.06 -3.87
C ARG A 10 -8.84 1.72 -2.55
N ILE A 11 -7.74 1.30 -1.93
CA ILE A 11 -7.23 1.84 -0.67
C ILE A 11 -5.85 2.45 -0.90
N GLY A 12 -5.63 3.63 -0.31
CA GLY A 12 -4.32 4.27 -0.22
C GLY A 12 -3.93 4.50 1.24
N ALA A 13 -2.63 4.54 1.50
CA ALA A 13 -2.07 4.91 2.79
C ALA A 13 -0.83 5.80 2.57
N VAL A 14 -0.50 6.61 3.57
CA VAL A 14 0.67 7.48 3.51
C VAL A 14 1.38 7.48 4.85
N LEU A 15 2.71 7.45 4.81
CA LEU A 15 3.58 7.67 5.95
C LEU A 15 4.15 9.09 5.88
N LEU A 16 4.12 9.80 7.00
CA LEU A 16 4.79 11.07 7.20
C LEU A 16 5.93 10.86 8.20
N THR A 17 7.16 11.07 7.78
CA THR A 17 8.34 10.95 8.67
C THR A 17 8.57 12.25 9.44
N PRO A 18 9.36 12.22 10.54
CA PRO A 18 9.75 13.44 11.27
C PRO A 18 10.47 14.48 10.40
N ASP A 19 11.20 14.03 9.37
CA ASP A 19 11.92 14.88 8.43
C ASP A 19 11.02 15.45 7.31
N GLY A 20 9.71 15.19 7.38
CA GLY A 20 8.72 15.67 6.42
C GLY A 20 8.62 14.84 5.14
N LEU A 21 9.27 13.66 5.08
CA LEU A 21 9.17 12.78 3.92
C LEU A 21 7.78 12.14 3.86
N VAL A 22 7.15 12.21 2.69
CA VAL A 22 5.82 11.66 2.44
C VAL A 22 5.95 10.40 1.57
N ILE A 23 5.58 9.24 2.12
CA ILE A 23 5.73 7.95 1.45
C ILE A 23 4.36 7.31 1.27
N GLY A 24 3.88 7.30 0.03
CA GLY A 24 2.61 6.68 -0.33
C GLY A 24 2.71 5.18 -0.57
N GLY A 25 1.65 4.47 -0.17
CA GLY A 25 1.38 3.08 -0.49
C GLY A 25 -0.06 2.89 -0.98
N ALA A 26 -0.32 1.78 -1.66
CA ALA A 26 -1.64 1.41 -2.14
C ALA A 26 -1.84 -0.10 -2.00
N ASN A 27 -3.09 -0.54 -1.88
CA ASN A 27 -3.37 -1.97 -1.79
C ASN A 27 -3.10 -2.69 -3.12
N VAL A 28 -2.71 -3.95 -2.99
CA VAL A 28 -2.52 -4.89 -4.09
C VAL A 28 -3.33 -6.13 -3.74
N ASP A 29 -4.48 -6.28 -4.41
CA ASP A 29 -5.38 -7.38 -4.18
C ASP A 29 -4.99 -8.57 -5.06
N PHE A 30 -5.30 -9.77 -4.56
CA PHE A 30 -5.04 -11.01 -5.28
C PHE A 30 -6.17 -11.99 -5.03
N GLU A 31 -6.40 -12.93 -5.96
CA GLU A 31 -7.32 -14.05 -5.73
C GLU A 31 -6.53 -15.38 -5.73
N PRO A 32 -6.62 -16.19 -4.65
CA PRO A 32 -7.44 -16.01 -3.44
C PRO A 32 -6.93 -14.88 -2.53
N TYR A 33 -7.85 -14.16 -1.88
CA TYR A 33 -7.59 -12.96 -1.06
C TYR A 33 -6.52 -13.09 0.03
N GLY A 34 -6.06 -14.29 0.36
CA GLY A 34 -5.01 -14.55 1.34
C GLY A 34 -3.65 -13.92 1.04
N ALA A 35 -3.36 -13.59 -0.23
CA ALA A 35 -2.12 -12.90 -0.62
C ALA A 35 -2.29 -11.39 -0.82
N THR A 36 -3.44 -10.81 -0.45
CA THR A 36 -3.69 -9.37 -0.55
C THR A 36 -2.72 -8.59 0.33
N ILE A 37 -2.19 -7.49 -0.20
CA ILE A 37 -1.32 -6.57 0.51
C ILE A 37 -2.09 -5.28 0.79
N CYS A 38 -2.20 -4.91 2.07
CA CYS A 38 -2.80 -3.65 2.47
C CYS A 38 -1.92 -2.44 2.09
N ALA A 39 -2.55 -1.27 1.96
CA ALA A 39 -1.86 -0.07 1.52
C ALA A 39 -0.74 0.37 2.48
N GLU A 40 -0.94 0.16 3.79
CA GLU A 40 0.02 0.49 4.84
C GLU A 40 1.28 -0.37 4.74
N ARG A 41 1.14 -1.68 4.48
CA ARG A 41 2.29 -2.58 4.29
C ARG A 41 3.11 -2.14 3.09
N THR A 42 2.46 -1.79 1.98
CA THR A 42 3.14 -1.23 0.81
C THR A 42 3.90 0.05 1.16
N ALA A 43 3.30 0.96 1.94
CA ALA A 43 3.95 2.21 2.34
C ALA A 43 5.18 1.96 3.24
N ILE A 44 5.08 1.05 4.20
CA ILE A 44 6.18 0.68 5.12
C ILE A 44 7.32 0.00 4.37
N VAL A 45 7.02 -1.01 3.54
CA VAL A 45 8.04 -1.71 2.75
C VAL A 45 8.77 -0.73 1.84
N LYS A 46 8.02 0.18 1.20
CA LYS A 46 8.61 1.26 0.40
C LYS A 46 9.52 2.15 1.25
N ALA A 47 9.11 2.53 2.46
CA ALA A 47 9.93 3.35 3.34
C ALA A 47 11.26 2.69 3.76
N VAL A 48 11.28 1.37 3.89
CA VAL A 48 12.49 0.61 4.26
C VAL A 48 13.40 0.36 3.05
N ALA A 49 12.84 0.24 1.86
CA ALA A 49 13.57 -0.12 0.64
C ALA A 49 13.95 1.07 -0.26
N SER A 50 13.57 2.30 0.11
CA SER A 50 13.83 3.53 -0.67
C SER A 50 14.94 4.39 -0.08
#